data_AF-A0A7G6Z549-F1
#
_entry.id   AF-A0A7G6Z549-F1
#
_cell.length_a   1.000
_cell.length_b   1.000
_cell.length_c   1.000
_cell.angle_alpha   90.00
_cell.angle_beta   90.00
_cell.angle_gamma   90.00
#
_symmetry.space_group_name_H-M   'P 1'
#
loop_
_entity.id
_entity.type
_entity.pdbx_description
1 polymer ?
#
loop_
_entity_poly.entity_id
_entity_poly.type
_entity_poly.pdbx_seq_one_letter_code
_entity_poly.pdbx_strand_id
1 'polypeptide(L)'
;MGQIAWQWYSPELWRRFTIVLRRRLAQALGLSETATRRLVRVQFAKVAEFQKRGLIHFHALIRLDGDPTDENAFPPPAVDLSDERLAAIAIESASAVSIVADPIVTGDPARLLRFGKQCDARVVVRGGGDVEGELSDRAVAAYIAKYATKATEDVDPGAASAGQRPHIANLKRTIDDLASLARRGSVEDDQYSLLGKWVGMLGFRGHFATKSRRYSTTLGKLRSARRNWQRRLAVQRLHGTGPATDSMSDDLEDETTLVIGEWSFVGMGWLDSGDALLASEAAAAAREWQEEQRRTSQSNKTE
;
A
#
# COMPACT_ATOMS: atom_id res chain seq x y z
N MET A 1 11.44 -11.92 -20.01
CA MET A 1 11.42 -10.55 -20.57
C MET A 1 10.08 -9.84 -20.40
N GLY A 2 8.97 -10.29 -21.01
CA GLY A 2 7.69 -9.56 -20.91
C GLY A 2 7.18 -9.29 -19.49
N GLN A 3 7.36 -10.25 -18.57
CA GLN A 3 7.06 -10.07 -17.14
C GLN A 3 7.94 -8.98 -16.50
N ILE A 4 9.23 -8.95 -16.82
CA ILE A 4 10.18 -7.97 -16.32
C ILE A 4 9.81 -6.56 -16.83
N ALA A 5 9.47 -6.42 -18.12
CA ALA A 5 8.98 -5.17 -18.69
C ALA A 5 7.70 -4.70 -17.99
N TRP A 6 6.73 -5.60 -17.74
CA TRP A 6 5.54 -5.26 -16.97
C TRP A 6 5.89 -4.68 -15.59
N GLN A 7 6.77 -5.33 -14.84
CA GLN A 7 7.18 -4.89 -13.51
C GLN A 7 7.88 -3.53 -13.55
N TRP A 8 8.80 -3.35 -14.51
CA TRP A 8 9.59 -2.13 -14.68
C TRP A 8 8.72 -0.89 -14.98
N TYR A 9 7.70 -1.07 -15.83
CA TYR A 9 6.81 0.00 -16.27
C TYR A 9 5.51 0.11 -15.47
N SER A 10 5.22 -0.81 -14.56
CA SER A 10 4.03 -0.76 -13.70
C SER A 10 3.87 0.59 -12.96
N PRO A 11 4.92 1.23 -12.42
CA PRO A 11 4.81 2.57 -11.85
C PRO A 11 4.38 3.65 -12.86
N GLU A 12 4.85 3.57 -14.11
CA GLU A 12 4.47 4.53 -15.16
C GLU A 12 3.04 4.26 -15.66
N LEU A 13 2.61 3.00 -15.76
CA LEU A 13 1.20 2.66 -16.04
C LEU A 13 0.27 3.26 -14.98
N TRP A 14 0.64 3.14 -13.70
CA TRP A 14 -0.10 3.77 -12.62
C TRP A 14 -0.13 5.30 -12.74
N ARG A 15 1.01 5.94 -13.02
CA ARG A 15 1.07 7.39 -13.24
C ARG A 15 0.11 7.82 -14.35
N ARG A 16 0.18 7.18 -15.52
CA ARG A 16 -0.71 7.44 -16.67
C ARG A 16 -2.17 7.21 -16.32
N PHE A 17 -2.50 6.14 -15.58
CA PHE A 17 -3.85 5.91 -15.06
C PHE A 17 -4.36 7.11 -14.26
N THR A 18 -3.60 7.62 -13.29
CA THR A 18 -4.06 8.77 -12.50
C THR A 18 -4.22 10.05 -13.33
N ILE A 19 -3.46 10.23 -14.40
CA ILE A 19 -3.60 11.37 -15.32
C ILE A 19 -4.89 11.21 -16.13
N VAL A 20 -5.11 10.04 -16.75
CA VAL A 20 -6.31 9.74 -17.54
C VAL A 20 -7.57 9.82 -16.68
N LEU A 21 -7.51 9.33 -15.43
CA LEU A 21 -8.60 9.40 -14.47
C LEU A 21 -9.05 10.84 -14.22
N ARG A 22 -8.12 11.77 -13.98
CA ARG A 22 -8.44 13.19 -13.76
C ARG A 22 -8.98 13.85 -15.02
N ARG A 23 -8.49 13.48 -16.19
CA ARG A 23 -8.97 13.98 -17.49
C ARG A 23 -10.40 13.54 -17.78
N ARG A 24 -10.68 12.24 -17.61
CA ARG A 24 -12.02 11.68 -17.80
C ARG A 24 -13.02 12.20 -16.78
N LEU A 25 -12.59 12.42 -15.53
CA LEU A 25 -13.40 13.08 -14.52
C LEU A 25 -13.79 14.50 -14.96
N ALA A 26 -12.83 15.31 -15.42
CA ALA A 26 -13.11 16.65 -15.93
C ALA A 26 -14.09 16.63 -17.12
N GLN A 27 -13.87 15.71 -18.06
CA GLN A 27 -14.77 15.51 -19.21
C GLN A 27 -16.18 15.11 -18.78
N ALA A 28 -16.32 14.20 -17.82
CA ALA A 28 -17.62 13.76 -17.31
C ALA A 28 -18.39 14.89 -16.60
N LEU A 29 -17.68 15.85 -16.01
CA LEU A 29 -18.25 17.04 -15.39
C LEU A 29 -18.50 18.19 -16.37
N GLY A 30 -18.08 18.07 -17.64
CA GLY A 30 -18.17 19.17 -18.62
C GLY A 30 -17.24 20.34 -18.30
N LEU A 31 -16.15 20.10 -17.58
CA LEU A 31 -15.24 21.13 -17.09
C LEU A 31 -13.83 20.98 -17.67
N SER A 32 -13.07 22.07 -17.63
CA SER A 32 -11.62 21.99 -17.85
C SER A 32 -10.92 21.28 -16.68
N GLU A 33 -9.73 20.71 -16.91
CA GLU A 33 -8.92 20.12 -15.83
C GLU A 33 -8.64 21.14 -14.70
N THR A 34 -8.42 22.40 -15.06
CA THR A 34 -8.13 23.48 -14.11
C THR A 34 -9.35 23.82 -13.26
N ALA A 35 -10.54 23.94 -13.87
CA ALA A 35 -11.77 24.19 -13.14
C ALA A 35 -12.13 23.00 -12.22
N THR A 36 -11.99 21.77 -12.75
CA THR A 36 -12.24 20.54 -11.99
C THR A 36 -11.41 20.47 -10.71
N ARG A 37 -10.11 20.81 -10.77
CA ARG A 37 -9.21 20.79 -9.60
C ARG A 37 -9.61 21.75 -8.47
N ARG A 38 -10.42 22.77 -8.75
CA ARG A 38 -10.95 23.70 -7.75
C ARG A 38 -12.21 23.18 -7.05
N LEU A 39 -12.93 22.26 -7.68
CA LEU A 39 -14.20 21.74 -7.16
C LEU A 39 -14.06 20.34 -6.55
N VAL A 40 -13.13 19.54 -7.09
CA VAL A 40 -12.94 18.14 -6.70
C VAL A 40 -11.49 17.73 -6.82
N ARG A 41 -11.06 16.92 -5.85
CA ARG A 41 -9.74 16.30 -5.83
C ARG A 41 -9.86 14.80 -5.78
N VAL A 42 -9.19 14.17 -6.72
CA VAL A 42 -8.99 12.72 -6.71
C VAL A 42 -7.90 12.38 -5.71
N GLN A 43 -8.29 11.80 -4.58
CA GLN A 43 -7.37 11.17 -3.63
C GLN A 43 -7.36 9.66 -3.85
N PHE A 44 -6.21 9.03 -3.64
CA PHE A 44 -6.11 7.58 -3.65
C PHE A 44 -5.14 7.04 -2.62
N ALA A 45 -5.38 5.80 -2.19
CA ALA A 45 -4.36 4.92 -1.63
C ALA A 45 -4.25 3.70 -2.55
N LYS A 46 -3.04 3.30 -2.90
CA LYS A 46 -2.76 2.14 -3.74
C LYS A 46 -1.82 1.18 -3.03
N VAL A 47 -1.99 -0.10 -3.33
CA VAL A 47 -1.09 -1.18 -2.99
C VAL A 47 -0.74 -1.94 -4.27
N ALA A 48 0.52 -2.32 -4.41
CA ALA A 48 1.07 -3.13 -5.48
C ALA A 48 1.36 -4.51 -4.88
N GLU A 49 0.48 -5.48 -5.16
CA GLU A 49 0.58 -6.86 -4.68
C GLU A 49 1.25 -7.73 -5.74
N PHE A 50 2.15 -8.61 -5.32
CA PHE A 50 2.69 -9.64 -6.20
C PHE A 50 1.73 -10.83 -6.22
N GLN A 51 1.09 -11.07 -7.37
CA GLN A 51 0.25 -12.25 -7.51
C GLN A 51 1.08 -13.53 -7.44
N LYS A 52 0.43 -14.69 -7.33
CA LYS A 52 1.13 -15.99 -7.28
C LYS A 52 2.16 -16.21 -8.40
N ARG A 53 1.91 -15.62 -9.57
CA ARG A 53 2.77 -15.63 -10.77
C ARG A 53 3.93 -14.62 -10.75
N GLY A 54 4.09 -13.84 -9.68
CA GLY A 54 5.13 -12.82 -9.52
C GLY A 54 4.86 -11.49 -10.21
N LEU A 55 3.66 -11.27 -10.76
CA LEU A 55 3.30 -10.01 -11.43
C LEU A 55 2.58 -9.06 -10.48
N ILE A 56 2.92 -7.77 -10.58
CA ILE A 56 2.26 -6.70 -9.84
C ILE A 56 0.80 -6.60 -10.29
N HIS A 57 -0.07 -6.56 -9.29
CA HIS A 57 -1.48 -6.22 -9.39
C HIS A 57 -1.73 -5.02 -8.48
N PHE A 58 -2.43 -4.00 -8.99
CA PHE A 58 -2.75 -2.81 -8.19
C PHE A 58 -4.12 -2.95 -7.55
N HIS A 59 -4.14 -2.80 -6.22
CA HIS A 59 -5.34 -2.52 -5.45
C HIS A 59 -5.36 -1.03 -5.16
N ALA A 60 -6.49 -0.36 -5.36
CA ALA A 60 -6.60 1.06 -5.06
C ALA A 60 -7.97 1.42 -4.50
N LEU A 61 -7.96 2.32 -3.53
CA LEU A 61 -9.13 3.04 -3.07
C LEU A 61 -9.03 4.46 -3.60
N ILE A 62 -10.05 4.88 -4.33
CA ILE A 62 -10.14 6.20 -4.95
C ILE A 62 -11.30 6.92 -4.28
N ARG A 63 -11.06 8.18 -3.87
CA ARG A 63 -12.04 9.04 -3.20
C ARG A 63 -12.03 10.41 -3.85
N LEU A 64 -13.20 11.03 -3.93
CA LEU A 64 -13.34 12.42 -4.35
C LEU A 64 -13.54 13.30 -3.11
N ASP A 65 -12.69 14.31 -2.96
CA ASP A 65 -12.73 15.25 -1.84
C ASP A 65 -12.88 16.68 -2.36
N GLY A 66 -13.64 17.51 -1.64
CA GLY A 66 -13.61 18.98 -1.77
C GLY A 66 -12.36 19.57 -1.13
N ASP A 67 -12.20 20.89 -1.13
CA ASP A 67 -11.06 21.56 -0.48
C ASP A 67 -11.17 21.55 1.05
N PRO A 68 -10.11 21.17 1.82
CA PRO A 68 -10.24 21.04 3.26
C PRO A 68 -10.50 22.42 3.87
N THR A 69 -11.27 22.41 4.92
CA THR A 69 -11.41 23.54 5.83
C THR A 69 -10.76 23.18 7.16
N ASP A 70 -10.62 24.16 8.06
CA ASP A 70 -10.11 23.91 9.41
C ASP A 70 -11.04 22.96 10.19
N GLU A 71 -12.34 23.01 9.91
CA GLU A 71 -13.37 22.16 10.52
C GLU A 71 -13.44 20.76 9.91
N ASN A 72 -13.19 20.63 8.60
CA ASN A 72 -13.28 19.35 7.90
C ASN A 72 -12.08 19.13 6.97
N ALA A 73 -11.22 18.19 7.37
CA ALA A 73 -10.05 17.80 6.60
C ALA A 73 -10.38 17.01 5.32
N PHE A 74 -11.57 16.40 5.22
CA PHE A 74 -12.01 15.56 4.10
C PHE A 74 -13.46 15.88 3.71
N PRO A 75 -13.76 17.10 3.25
CA PRO A 75 -15.12 17.49 2.90
C PRO A 75 -15.58 16.81 1.60
N PRO A 76 -16.90 16.64 1.41
CA PRO A 76 -17.44 16.13 0.16
C PRO A 76 -17.06 17.04 -1.02
N PRO A 77 -16.95 16.50 -2.25
CA PRO A 77 -16.60 17.30 -3.40
C PRO A 77 -17.75 18.26 -3.78
N ALA A 78 -17.41 19.43 -4.33
CA ALA A 78 -18.40 20.43 -4.75
C ALA A 78 -18.94 20.14 -6.17
N VAL A 79 -19.15 18.86 -6.48
CA VAL A 79 -19.64 18.38 -7.78
C VAL A 79 -20.66 17.28 -7.55
N ASP A 80 -21.65 17.20 -8.43
CA ASP A 80 -22.60 16.09 -8.45
C ASP A 80 -22.07 14.99 -9.36
N LEU A 81 -21.59 13.90 -8.77
CA LEU A 81 -21.10 12.72 -9.47
C LEU A 81 -21.41 11.48 -8.62
N SER A 82 -22.15 10.52 -9.17
CA SER A 82 -22.43 9.28 -8.46
C SER A 82 -21.18 8.40 -8.32
N ASP A 83 -21.17 7.57 -7.28
CA ASP A 83 -20.09 6.62 -7.02
C ASP A 83 -19.94 5.58 -8.15
N GLU A 84 -21.06 5.15 -8.75
CA GLU A 84 -21.08 4.25 -9.90
C GLU A 84 -20.43 4.91 -11.12
N ARG A 85 -20.68 6.21 -11.31
CA ARG A 85 -20.05 6.95 -12.41
C ARG A 85 -18.55 7.08 -12.19
N LEU A 86 -18.10 7.31 -10.95
CA LEU A 86 -16.67 7.29 -10.60
C LEU A 86 -16.05 5.90 -10.87
N ALA A 87 -16.72 4.81 -10.49
CA ALA A 87 -16.26 3.46 -10.74
C ALA A 87 -16.12 3.17 -12.25
N ALA A 88 -17.12 3.57 -13.05
CA ALA A 88 -17.06 3.47 -14.51
C ALA A 88 -15.89 4.26 -15.10
N ILE A 89 -15.72 5.53 -14.68
CA ILE A 89 -14.60 6.37 -15.12
C ILE A 89 -13.25 5.74 -14.77
N ALA A 90 -13.12 5.09 -13.60
CA ALA A 90 -11.89 4.38 -13.23
C ALA A 90 -11.61 3.19 -14.17
N ILE A 91 -12.60 2.37 -14.49
CA ILE A 91 -12.44 1.24 -15.43
C ILE A 91 -12.08 1.75 -16.84
N GLU A 92 -12.81 2.74 -17.34
CA GLU A 92 -12.53 3.38 -18.64
C GLU A 92 -11.09 3.95 -18.66
N SER A 93 -10.66 4.57 -17.57
CA SER A 93 -9.30 5.12 -17.45
C SER A 93 -8.23 4.03 -17.51
N ALA A 94 -8.43 2.92 -16.81
CA ALA A 94 -7.51 1.79 -16.84
C ALA A 94 -7.41 1.19 -18.25
N SER A 95 -8.54 1.01 -18.94
CA SER A 95 -8.56 0.47 -20.31
C SER A 95 -7.86 1.35 -21.34
N ALA A 96 -7.82 2.66 -21.12
CA ALA A 96 -7.23 3.63 -22.04
C ALA A 96 -5.71 3.77 -21.90
N VAL A 97 -5.12 3.26 -20.82
CA VAL A 97 -3.69 3.40 -20.54
C VAL A 97 -2.90 2.31 -21.25
N SER A 98 -1.90 2.74 -22.01
CA SER A 98 -0.86 1.86 -22.54
C SER A 98 0.50 2.53 -22.56
N ILE A 99 1.56 1.73 -22.62
CA ILE A 99 2.96 2.13 -22.76
C ILE A 99 3.63 1.17 -23.74
N VAL A 100 4.44 1.70 -24.65
CA VAL A 100 5.39 0.88 -25.39
C VAL A 100 6.64 0.77 -24.54
N ALA A 101 6.97 -0.45 -24.12
CA ALA A 101 8.21 -0.77 -23.43
C ALA A 101 9.28 -1.12 -24.47
N ASP A 102 10.38 -0.39 -24.41
CA ASP A 102 11.53 -0.63 -25.29
C ASP A 102 12.17 -2.01 -25.02
N PRO A 103 12.82 -2.61 -26.04
CA PRO A 103 13.58 -3.85 -25.88
C PRO A 103 14.50 -3.82 -24.66
N ILE A 104 14.56 -4.94 -23.91
CA ILE A 104 15.47 -5.03 -22.76
C ILE A 104 16.90 -5.34 -23.21
N VAL A 105 17.05 -6.09 -24.30
CA VAL A 105 18.35 -6.42 -24.91
C VAL A 105 18.23 -6.36 -26.43
N THR A 106 19.37 -6.27 -27.11
CA THR A 106 19.41 -6.35 -28.58
C THR A 106 18.73 -7.62 -29.08
N GLY A 107 17.81 -7.48 -30.05
CA GLY A 107 17.02 -8.59 -30.60
C GLY A 107 15.73 -8.92 -29.82
N ASP A 108 15.50 -8.29 -28.66
CA ASP A 108 14.22 -8.36 -27.95
C ASP A 108 13.19 -7.43 -28.64
N PRO A 109 11.92 -7.83 -28.84
CA PRO A 109 10.93 -6.93 -29.41
C PRO A 109 10.42 -5.90 -28.39
N ALA A 110 10.09 -4.70 -28.89
CA ALA A 110 9.30 -3.73 -28.14
C ALA A 110 7.91 -4.32 -27.81
N ARG A 111 7.35 -3.94 -26.66
CA ARG A 111 6.08 -4.52 -26.17
C ARG A 111 5.08 -3.44 -25.81
N LEU A 112 3.86 -3.56 -26.30
CA LEU A 112 2.74 -2.75 -25.82
C LEU A 112 2.23 -3.33 -24.49
N LEU A 113 2.42 -2.57 -23.41
CA LEU A 113 1.93 -2.86 -22.08
C LEU A 113 0.62 -2.12 -21.82
N ARG A 114 -0.37 -2.80 -21.25
CA ARG A 114 -1.68 -2.25 -20.87
C ARG A 114 -2.23 -2.99 -19.66
N PHE A 115 -3.14 -2.37 -18.92
CA PHE A 115 -3.92 -3.10 -17.93
C PHE A 115 -4.73 -4.21 -18.63
N GLY A 116 -4.77 -5.38 -17.99
CA GLY A 116 -5.50 -6.53 -18.53
C GLY A 116 -7.02 -6.38 -18.40
N LYS A 117 -7.77 -7.39 -18.83
CA LYS A 117 -9.23 -7.42 -18.72
C LYS A 117 -9.73 -7.53 -17.26
N GLN A 118 -8.85 -7.86 -16.32
CA GLN A 118 -9.17 -8.03 -14.90
C GLN A 118 -9.11 -6.68 -14.16
N CYS A 119 -9.87 -5.70 -14.64
CA CYS A 119 -10.08 -4.43 -13.95
C CYS A 119 -11.50 -4.42 -13.39
N ASP A 120 -11.61 -4.30 -12.06
CA ASP A 120 -12.88 -4.24 -11.35
C ASP A 120 -12.86 -3.00 -10.46
N ALA A 121 -14.00 -2.31 -10.35
CA ALA A 121 -14.18 -1.16 -9.48
C ALA A 121 -15.55 -1.28 -8.81
N ARG A 122 -15.57 -1.18 -7.49
CA ARG A 122 -16.77 -1.30 -6.68
C ARG A 122 -16.89 -0.10 -5.76
N VAL A 123 -18.13 0.37 -5.58
CA VAL A 123 -18.45 1.41 -4.62
C VAL A 123 -18.18 0.89 -3.22
N VAL A 124 -17.59 1.73 -2.39
CA VAL A 124 -17.33 1.44 -0.98
C VAL A 124 -18.19 2.36 -0.14
N VAL A 125 -19.28 1.82 0.39
CA VAL A 125 -20.26 2.56 1.21
C VAL A 125 -19.80 2.57 2.65
N ARG A 126 -19.77 3.75 3.30
CA ARG A 126 -19.53 3.84 4.75
C ARG A 126 -20.74 3.28 5.50
N GLY A 127 -20.65 2.05 5.98
CA GLY A 127 -21.68 1.48 6.86
C GLY A 127 -21.71 2.17 8.23
N GLY A 128 -22.89 2.64 8.64
CA GLY A 128 -23.21 2.94 10.03
C GLY A 128 -23.87 1.73 10.67
N GLY A 129 -23.14 1.03 11.55
CA GLY A 129 -23.67 -0.02 12.43
C GLY A 129 -23.97 -1.39 11.77
N ASP A 130 -23.35 -2.44 12.31
CA ASP A 130 -23.79 -3.85 12.37
C ASP A 130 -24.70 -4.41 11.26
N VAL A 131 -24.31 -4.28 9.99
CA VAL A 131 -24.86 -5.11 8.91
C VAL A 131 -23.73 -5.85 8.21
N GLU A 132 -23.80 -7.18 8.25
CA GLU A 132 -22.89 -8.08 7.56
C GLU A 132 -23.05 -7.91 6.04
N GLY A 133 -22.13 -7.16 5.42
CA GLY A 133 -22.12 -6.91 3.97
C GLY A 133 -21.65 -5.53 3.53
N GLU A 134 -21.59 -4.54 4.43
CA GLU A 134 -21.25 -3.16 4.08
C GLU A 134 -19.87 -2.74 4.62
N LEU A 135 -19.02 -2.24 3.72
CA LEU A 135 -17.61 -1.95 4.00
C LEU A 135 -17.47 -0.64 4.81
N SER A 136 -17.63 -0.71 6.13
CA SER A 136 -17.35 0.40 7.07
C SER A 136 -15.92 0.98 6.91
N ASP A 137 -15.66 2.17 7.47
CA ASP A 137 -14.32 2.80 7.47
C ASP A 137 -13.21 1.86 8.02
N ARG A 138 -13.58 0.97 8.95
CA ARG A 138 -12.70 -0.09 9.46
C ARG A 138 -12.38 -1.14 8.40
N ALA A 139 -13.35 -1.49 7.55
CA ALA A 139 -13.15 -2.40 6.44
C ALA A 139 -12.25 -1.80 5.35
N VAL A 140 -12.31 -0.49 5.10
CA VAL A 140 -11.37 0.23 4.21
C VAL A 140 -9.93 0.15 4.71
N ALA A 141 -9.72 0.42 6.01
CA ALA A 141 -8.41 0.31 6.63
C ALA A 141 -7.91 -1.15 6.65
N ALA A 142 -8.78 -2.10 6.99
CA ALA A 142 -8.46 -3.53 6.96
C ALA A 142 -8.16 -4.02 5.53
N TYR A 143 -8.84 -3.50 4.51
CA TYR A 143 -8.57 -3.78 3.11
C TYR A 143 -7.15 -3.33 2.76
N ILE A 144 -6.78 -2.08 3.04
CA ILE A 144 -5.40 -1.59 2.80
C ILE A 144 -4.39 -2.44 3.58
N ALA A 145 -4.64 -2.73 4.86
CA ALA A 145 -3.74 -3.50 5.71
C ALA A 145 -3.55 -4.94 5.19
N LYS A 146 -4.63 -5.61 4.78
CA LYS A 146 -4.61 -6.95 4.20
C LYS A 146 -3.64 -7.05 3.03
N TYR A 147 -3.72 -6.09 2.10
CA TYR A 147 -2.86 -6.12 0.91
C TYR A 147 -1.44 -5.61 1.17
N ALA A 148 -1.27 -4.71 2.15
CA ALA A 148 0.06 -4.27 2.58
C ALA A 148 0.89 -5.43 3.16
N THR A 149 0.29 -6.23 4.05
CA THR A 149 0.98 -7.37 4.67
C THR A 149 1.26 -8.46 3.63
N LYS A 150 0.27 -8.80 2.80
CA LYS A 150 0.41 -9.85 1.78
C LYS A 150 1.46 -9.55 0.71
N ALA A 151 1.55 -8.29 0.28
CA ALA A 151 2.55 -7.87 -0.70
C ALA A 151 4.00 -8.06 -0.21
N THR A 152 4.21 -8.06 1.11
CA THR A 152 5.54 -8.24 1.72
C THR A 152 5.91 -9.73 1.80
N GLU A 153 4.94 -10.60 2.09
CA GLU A 153 5.13 -12.05 2.19
C GLU A 153 5.44 -12.73 0.84
N ASP A 154 4.85 -12.27 -0.27
CA ASP A 154 4.96 -12.96 -1.57
C ASP A 154 6.35 -12.82 -2.24
N VAL A 155 7.22 -11.92 -1.78
CA VAL A 155 8.55 -11.67 -2.37
C VAL A 155 9.71 -11.92 -1.42
N ASP A 156 9.42 -12.03 -0.13
CA ASP A 156 10.40 -12.35 0.91
C ASP A 156 10.91 -13.79 0.75
N PRO A 157 12.23 -14.01 0.56
CA PRO A 157 12.83 -15.34 0.57
C PRO A 157 12.53 -16.14 1.86
N GLY A 158 12.33 -15.47 2.99
CA GLY A 158 12.10 -16.10 4.30
C GLY A 158 10.64 -16.45 4.61
N ALA A 159 9.67 -15.95 3.83
CA ALA A 159 8.25 -16.11 4.11
C ALA A 159 7.63 -17.40 3.53
N ALA A 160 8.35 -18.12 2.66
CA ALA A 160 7.88 -19.39 2.11
C ALA A 160 8.43 -20.57 2.92
N SER A 161 7.64 -21.06 3.88
CA SER A 161 7.85 -22.35 4.57
C SER A 161 7.96 -23.55 3.59
N ALA A 162 7.60 -23.37 2.32
CA ALA A 162 7.69 -24.36 1.24
C ALA A 162 8.81 -24.09 0.21
N GLY A 163 9.71 -23.13 0.47
CA GLY A 163 10.76 -22.73 -0.46
C GLY A 163 10.30 -21.77 -1.56
N GLN A 164 11.26 -21.10 -2.21
CA GLN A 164 10.98 -20.13 -3.28
C GLN A 164 10.40 -20.83 -4.52
N ARG A 165 9.26 -20.35 -5.03
CA ARG A 165 8.63 -20.94 -6.23
C ARG A 165 9.59 -20.91 -7.44
N PRO A 166 9.73 -21.99 -8.22
CA PRO A 166 10.72 -22.08 -9.30
C PRO A 166 10.64 -20.94 -10.32
N HIS A 167 9.43 -20.50 -10.69
CA HIS A 167 9.28 -19.40 -11.65
C HIS A 167 9.73 -18.05 -11.08
N ILE A 168 9.61 -17.82 -9.77
CA ILE A 168 10.10 -16.60 -9.11
C ILE A 168 11.63 -16.63 -9.05
N ALA A 169 12.22 -17.78 -8.74
CA ALA A 169 13.67 -17.95 -8.79
C ALA A 169 14.22 -17.73 -10.21
N ASN A 170 13.54 -18.27 -11.21
CA ASN A 170 13.88 -18.05 -12.63
C ASN A 170 13.79 -16.56 -13.00
N LEU A 171 12.76 -15.84 -12.55
CA LEU A 171 12.64 -14.39 -12.78
C LEU A 171 13.80 -13.60 -12.16
N LYS A 172 14.17 -13.90 -10.90
CA LYS A 172 15.32 -13.26 -10.24
C LYS A 172 16.61 -13.53 -11.01
N ARG A 173 16.87 -14.79 -11.37
CA ARG A 173 18.05 -15.16 -12.17
C ARG A 173 18.08 -14.43 -13.53
N THR A 174 16.96 -14.38 -14.25
CA THR A 174 16.89 -13.64 -15.52
C THR A 174 17.19 -12.15 -15.34
N ILE A 175 16.71 -11.54 -14.24
CA ILE A 175 17.04 -10.15 -13.91
C ILE A 175 18.53 -9.97 -13.63
N ASP A 176 19.14 -10.89 -12.87
CA ASP A 176 20.57 -10.85 -12.58
C ASP A 176 21.43 -11.05 -13.83
N ASP A 177 21.04 -11.96 -14.72
CA ASP A 177 21.69 -12.20 -16.02
C ASP A 177 21.64 -10.94 -16.88
N LEU A 178 20.45 -10.31 -16.97
CA LEU A 178 20.24 -9.06 -17.68
C LEU A 178 21.05 -7.91 -17.10
N ALA A 179 21.03 -7.74 -15.78
CA ALA A 179 21.81 -6.70 -15.12
C ALA A 179 23.31 -6.92 -15.31
N SER A 180 23.76 -8.18 -15.37
CA SER A 180 25.15 -8.53 -15.67
C SER A 180 25.52 -8.22 -17.12
N LEU A 181 24.61 -8.45 -18.07
CA LEU A 181 24.80 -8.05 -19.47
C LEU A 181 24.89 -6.52 -19.60
N ALA A 182 23.97 -5.78 -18.98
CA ALA A 182 23.97 -4.32 -18.99
C ALA A 182 25.26 -3.72 -18.39
N ARG A 183 25.83 -4.34 -17.35
CA ARG A 183 27.13 -3.91 -16.79
C ARG A 183 28.31 -4.14 -17.73
N ARG A 184 28.24 -5.14 -18.62
CA ARG A 184 29.31 -5.48 -19.56
C ARG A 184 29.20 -4.74 -20.89
N GLY A 185 27.98 -4.48 -21.35
CA GLY A 185 27.71 -3.67 -22.53
C GLY A 185 27.57 -2.22 -22.14
N SER A 186 28.64 -1.42 -22.30
CA SER A 186 28.64 0.01 -22.04
C SER A 186 27.71 0.76 -23.01
N VAL A 187 26.41 0.72 -22.76
CA VAL A 187 25.44 1.60 -23.42
C VAL A 187 25.20 2.76 -22.46
N GLU A 188 25.68 3.94 -22.84
CA GLU A 188 25.27 5.18 -22.17
C GLU A 188 23.74 5.29 -22.26
N ASP A 189 23.09 5.51 -21.12
CA ASP A 189 21.63 5.71 -20.99
C ASP A 189 20.73 4.47 -21.24
N ASP A 190 21.15 3.26 -20.84
CA ASP A 190 20.24 2.10 -20.79
C ASP A 190 19.14 2.30 -19.72
N GLN A 191 17.89 2.36 -20.18
CA GLN A 191 16.70 2.47 -19.34
C GLN A 191 16.54 1.33 -18.33
N TYR A 192 17.15 0.16 -18.57
CA TYR A 192 17.12 -0.99 -17.69
C TYR A 192 18.42 -1.18 -16.87
N SER A 193 19.35 -0.23 -16.92
CA SER A 193 20.62 -0.28 -16.17
C SER A 193 20.46 -0.56 -14.68
N LEU A 194 19.37 -0.07 -14.07
CA LEU A 194 19.06 -0.27 -12.65
C LEU A 194 18.24 -1.54 -12.36
N LEU A 195 18.01 -2.42 -13.33
CA LEU A 195 17.16 -3.60 -13.15
C LEU A 195 17.64 -4.50 -12.00
N GLY A 196 18.96 -4.71 -11.88
CA GLY A 196 19.56 -5.49 -10.82
C GLY A 196 19.32 -4.93 -9.41
N LYS A 197 19.21 -3.60 -9.26
CA LYS A 197 18.87 -2.96 -7.98
C LYS A 197 17.49 -3.41 -7.46
N TRP A 198 16.61 -3.81 -8.37
CA TRP A 198 15.22 -4.19 -8.07
C TRP A 198 14.97 -5.69 -8.20
N VAL A 199 16.01 -6.54 -8.23
CA VAL A 199 15.86 -8.01 -8.31
C VAL A 199 15.02 -8.56 -7.14
N GLY A 200 15.22 -8.01 -5.94
CA GLY A 200 14.44 -8.35 -4.75
C GLY A 200 12.94 -8.04 -4.88
N MET A 201 12.56 -7.17 -5.82
CA MET A 201 11.16 -6.84 -6.15
C MET A 201 10.78 -7.32 -7.57
N LEU A 202 11.49 -8.32 -8.12
CA LEU A 202 11.25 -8.87 -9.45
C LEU A 202 11.24 -7.80 -10.57
N GLY A 203 12.04 -6.74 -10.42
CA GLY A 203 12.12 -5.62 -11.36
C GLY A 203 11.09 -4.51 -11.15
N PHE A 204 10.23 -4.60 -10.12
CA PHE A 204 9.32 -3.50 -9.78
C PHE A 204 10.06 -2.40 -9.02
N ARG A 205 10.15 -1.21 -9.63
CA ARG A 205 10.88 -0.05 -9.11
C ARG A 205 10.02 0.97 -8.35
N GLY A 206 8.87 0.53 -7.85
CA GLY A 206 7.91 1.39 -7.14
C GLY A 206 7.79 1.03 -5.67
N HIS A 207 7.07 1.86 -4.91
CA HIS A 207 6.67 1.50 -3.56
C HIS A 207 5.49 0.52 -3.58
N PHE A 208 5.54 -0.48 -2.70
CA PHE A 208 4.46 -1.46 -2.52
C PHE A 208 3.15 -0.77 -2.10
N ALA A 209 3.21 0.29 -1.29
CA ALA A 209 2.05 1.09 -0.93
C ALA A 209 2.35 2.59 -1.10
N THR A 210 1.41 3.32 -1.68
CA THR A 210 1.48 4.80 -1.74
C THR A 210 0.10 5.39 -1.52
N LYS A 211 0.04 6.52 -0.85
CA LYS A 211 -1.18 7.33 -0.74
C LYS A 211 -0.95 8.75 -1.24
N SER A 212 -2.02 9.38 -1.70
CA SER A 212 -2.03 10.81 -1.99
C SER A 212 -1.79 11.59 -0.68
N ARG A 213 -1.14 12.76 -0.78
CA ARG A 213 -0.71 13.55 0.40
C ARG A 213 -1.84 13.84 1.38
N ARG A 214 -3.06 14.06 0.89
CA ARG A 214 -4.27 14.38 1.68
C ARG A 214 -5.27 13.24 1.76
N TYR A 215 -4.86 11.99 1.47
CA TYR A 215 -5.77 10.85 1.52
C TYR A 215 -6.25 10.52 2.96
N SER A 216 -5.34 10.62 3.93
CA SER A 216 -5.64 10.32 5.32
C SER A 216 -4.81 11.18 6.27
N THR A 217 -5.18 11.15 7.55
CA THR A 217 -4.38 11.77 8.61
C THR A 217 -2.93 11.28 8.59
N THR A 218 -2.03 12.10 9.11
CA THR A 218 -0.60 11.76 9.10
C THR A 218 -0.28 10.85 10.28
N LEU A 219 0.71 9.96 10.12
CA LEU A 219 1.22 9.18 11.24
C LEU A 219 1.76 10.07 12.36
N GLY A 220 2.28 11.26 12.02
CA GLY A 220 2.69 12.28 13.00
C GLY A 220 1.52 12.77 13.86
N LYS A 221 0.38 13.10 13.25
CA LYS A 221 -0.85 13.46 13.98
C LYS A 221 -1.33 12.32 14.86
N LEU A 222 -1.39 11.09 14.34
CA LEU A 222 -1.78 9.90 15.12
C LEU A 222 -0.84 9.61 16.30
N ARG A 223 0.47 9.71 16.10
CA ARG A 223 1.47 9.54 17.17
C ARG A 223 1.32 10.61 18.24
N SER A 224 1.07 11.86 17.85
CA SER A 224 0.89 12.97 18.80
C SER A 224 -0.39 12.79 19.61
N ALA A 225 -1.51 12.45 18.96
CA ALA A 225 -2.77 12.13 19.65
C ALA A 225 -2.59 10.97 20.66
N ARG A 226 -1.85 9.91 20.29
CA ARG A 226 -1.54 8.79 21.20
C ARG A 226 -0.68 9.23 22.38
N ARG A 227 0.35 10.07 22.17
CA ARG A 227 1.17 10.61 23.26
C ARG A 227 0.34 11.45 24.22
N ASN A 228 -0.52 12.33 23.72
CA ASN A 228 -1.38 13.18 24.56
C ASN A 228 -2.38 12.32 25.35
N TRP A 229 -2.94 11.26 24.75
CA TRP A 229 -3.78 10.30 25.48
C TRP A 229 -3.02 9.55 26.59
N GLN A 230 -1.81 9.05 26.29
CA GLN A 230 -0.96 8.39 27.30
C GLN A 230 -0.61 9.33 28.45
N ARG A 231 -0.31 10.61 28.16
CA ARG A 231 -0.07 11.64 29.19
C ARG A 231 -1.29 11.86 30.07
N ARG A 232 -2.47 12.09 29.48
CA ARG A 232 -3.72 12.23 30.24
C ARG A 232 -4.00 11.03 31.12
N LEU A 233 -3.76 9.81 30.61
CA LEU A 233 -3.93 8.58 31.38
C LEU A 233 -2.92 8.45 32.53
N ALA A 234 -1.67 8.88 32.33
CA ALA A 234 -0.65 8.90 33.38
C ALA A 234 -1.00 9.90 34.49
N VAL A 235 -1.42 11.11 34.14
CA VAL A 235 -1.92 12.13 35.08
C VAL A 235 -3.13 11.60 35.86
N GLN A 236 -4.09 10.97 35.18
CA GLN A 236 -5.26 10.36 35.83
C GLN A 236 -4.88 9.26 36.83
N ARG A 237 -3.86 8.44 36.53
CA ARG A 237 -3.37 7.40 37.45
C ARG A 237 -2.65 7.97 38.67
N LEU A 238 -1.98 9.12 38.52
CA LEU A 238 -1.25 9.78 39.61
C LEU A 238 -2.19 10.52 40.58
N HIS A 239 -3.29 11.10 40.10
CA HIS A 239 -4.16 11.96 40.92
C HIS A 239 -5.38 11.26 41.55
N GLY A 240 -5.56 9.95 41.32
CA GLY A 240 -6.73 9.23 41.83
C GLY A 240 -8.03 9.65 41.16
N THR A 241 -9.07 8.81 41.26
CA THR A 241 -10.37 8.95 40.58
C THR A 241 -11.14 10.21 40.99
N GLY A 242 -10.84 11.36 40.37
CA GLY A 242 -11.74 12.50 40.26
C GLY A 242 -12.41 12.53 38.87
N PRO A 243 -13.64 13.05 38.74
CA PRO A 243 -14.34 13.08 37.45
C PRO A 243 -13.51 13.86 36.44
N ALA A 244 -13.30 13.27 35.26
CA ALA A 244 -12.56 13.88 34.17
C ALA A 244 -13.29 15.15 33.73
N THR A 245 -12.83 16.30 34.21
CA THR A 245 -13.25 17.58 33.64
C THR A 245 -12.57 17.71 32.28
N ASP A 246 -13.38 17.87 31.24
CA ASP A 246 -12.99 18.11 29.85
C ASP A 246 -12.33 19.50 29.64
N SER A 247 -11.75 20.05 30.71
CA SER A 247 -11.25 21.42 30.82
C SER A 247 -9.77 21.50 31.22
N MET A 248 -8.98 20.44 30.96
CA MET A 248 -7.53 20.61 30.95
C MET A 248 -7.14 21.15 29.58
N SER A 249 -6.90 22.46 29.55
CA SER A 249 -6.36 23.21 28.43
C SER A 249 -5.13 22.51 27.81
N ASP A 250 -4.97 22.65 26.49
CA ASP A 250 -3.84 22.14 25.70
C ASP A 250 -2.49 22.78 26.10
N ASP A 251 -2.52 23.77 27.00
CA ASP A 251 -1.38 24.49 27.57
C ASP A 251 -0.86 23.85 28.86
N LEU A 252 -0.35 22.61 28.75
CA LEU A 252 0.60 22.09 29.73
C LEU A 252 2.01 22.31 29.17
N GLU A 253 2.42 23.58 29.11
CA GLU A 253 3.83 23.94 29.02
C GLU A 253 4.50 23.58 30.37
N ASP A 254 5.68 22.96 30.26
CA ASP A 254 6.65 22.72 31.33
C ASP A 254 6.38 21.62 32.37
N GLU A 255 6.17 20.38 31.90
CA GLU A 255 6.70 19.21 32.62
C GLU A 255 7.76 18.49 31.78
N THR A 256 9.01 18.62 32.25
CA THR A 256 10.25 18.11 31.66
C THR A 256 10.19 16.60 31.47
N THR A 257 9.74 16.19 30.28
CA THR A 257 9.88 14.81 29.81
C THR A 257 11.37 14.49 29.67
N LEU A 258 11.90 13.53 30.43
CA LEU A 258 13.24 12.98 30.20
C LEU A 258 13.30 12.35 28.80
N VAL A 259 13.94 13.03 27.86
CA VAL A 259 14.19 12.52 26.51
C VAL A 259 15.44 11.65 26.57
N ILE A 260 15.26 10.32 26.52
CA ILE A 260 16.37 9.39 26.25
C ILE A 260 16.72 9.56 24.76
N GLY A 261 17.76 10.35 24.51
CA GLY A 261 18.11 10.92 23.20
C GLY A 261 19.15 10.15 22.39
N GLU A 262 19.39 8.87 22.69
CA GLU A 262 20.35 8.08 21.91
C GLU A 262 19.76 6.73 21.51
N TRP A 263 19.42 6.63 20.23
CA TRP A 263 19.11 5.37 19.57
C TRP A 263 20.19 5.15 18.54
N SER A 264 21.10 4.21 18.80
CA SER A 264 22.01 3.69 17.79
C SER A 264 21.37 2.51 17.09
N PHE A 265 21.56 2.44 15.77
CA PHE A 265 21.10 1.29 15.00
C PHE A 265 22.01 0.09 15.31
N VAL A 266 21.50 -0.88 16.06
CA VAL A 266 22.26 -2.08 16.46
C VAL A 266 22.13 -3.21 15.43
N GLY A 267 21.20 -3.10 14.48
CA GLY A 267 20.99 -4.04 13.37
C GLY A 267 19.51 -4.30 13.07
N MET A 268 19.23 -5.09 12.02
CA MET A 268 17.90 -5.55 11.68
C MET A 268 17.93 -7.01 11.22
N GLY A 269 16.90 -7.77 11.57
CA GLY A 269 16.87 -9.21 11.38
C GLY A 269 17.54 -9.94 12.54
N TRP A 270 17.85 -11.22 12.32
CA TRP A 270 18.54 -12.06 13.29
C TRP A 270 20.04 -11.81 13.17
N LEU A 271 20.68 -11.37 14.25
CA LEU A 271 22.09 -10.96 14.22
C LEU A 271 23.02 -12.16 14.11
N ASP A 272 22.56 -13.32 14.55
CA ASP A 272 23.20 -14.61 14.35
C ASP A 272 22.22 -15.68 13.85
N SER A 273 22.76 -16.84 13.49
CA SER A 273 21.97 -17.99 13.06
C SER A 273 21.16 -18.62 14.19
N GLY A 274 21.51 -18.37 15.46
CA GLY A 274 20.81 -18.89 16.63
C GLY A 274 19.51 -18.12 16.90
N ASP A 275 19.56 -16.79 16.84
CA ASP A 275 18.41 -15.88 16.85
C ASP A 275 17.43 -16.24 15.73
N ALA A 276 17.95 -16.54 14.54
CA ALA A 276 17.14 -16.96 13.41
C ALA A 276 16.43 -18.29 13.68
N LEU A 277 17.13 -19.23 14.29
CA LEU A 277 16.57 -20.53 14.67
C LEU A 277 15.50 -20.38 15.75
N LEU A 278 15.79 -19.68 16.84
CA LEU A 278 14.85 -19.43 17.93
C LEU A 278 13.58 -18.72 17.46
N ALA A 279 13.73 -17.72 16.58
CA ALA A 279 12.59 -17.04 15.99
C ALA A 279 11.78 -17.96 15.05
N SER A 280 12.45 -18.81 14.29
CA SER A 280 11.79 -19.79 13.42
C SER A 280 11.01 -20.84 14.23
N GLU A 281 11.57 -21.30 15.35
CA GLU A 281 10.94 -22.23 16.30
C GLU A 281 9.75 -21.59 17.01
N ALA A 282 9.90 -20.36 17.52
CA ALA A 282 8.80 -19.61 18.13
C ALA A 282 7.65 -19.38 17.13
N ALA A 283 7.97 -19.06 15.87
CA ALA A 283 6.98 -18.92 14.82
C ALA A 283 6.29 -20.25 14.46
N ALA A 284 7.01 -21.39 14.53
CA ALA A 284 6.44 -22.71 14.33
C ALA A 284 5.48 -23.08 15.47
N ALA A 285 5.90 -22.90 16.73
CA ALA A 285 5.07 -23.15 17.90
C ALA A 285 3.80 -22.28 17.91
N ALA A 286 3.90 -21.02 17.48
CA ALA A 286 2.73 -20.14 17.36
C ALA A 286 1.72 -20.63 16.31
N ARG A 287 2.18 -21.24 15.21
CA ARG A 287 1.31 -21.83 14.19
C ARG A 287 0.63 -23.09 14.71
N GLU A 288 1.38 -23.97 15.37
CA GLU A 288 0.85 -25.19 15.99
C GLU A 288 -0.24 -24.87 17.02
N TRP A 289 0.00 -23.88 17.87
CA TRP A 289 -0.99 -23.39 18.82
C TRP A 289 -2.26 -22.86 18.13
N GLN A 290 -2.12 -22.08 17.05
CA GLN A 290 -3.27 -21.59 16.28
C GLN A 290 -4.05 -22.72 15.61
N GLU A 291 -3.37 -23.73 15.07
CA GLU A 291 -4.02 -24.91 14.48
C GLU A 291 -4.77 -25.73 15.53
N GLU A 292 -4.19 -25.91 16.71
CA GLU A 292 -4.83 -26.61 17.83
C GLU A 292 -6.08 -25.86 18.34
N GLN A 293 -6.00 -24.54 18.49
CA GLN A 293 -7.16 -23.68 18.82
C GLN A 293 -8.25 -23.73 17.75
N ARG A 294 -7.86 -23.83 16.48
CA ARG A 294 -8.79 -23.96 15.36
C ARG A 294 -9.47 -25.34 15.34
N ARG A 295 -8.74 -26.39 15.70
CA ARG A 295 -9.27 -27.76 15.77
C ARG A 295 -10.24 -27.95 16.94
N THR A 296 -9.91 -27.40 18.10
CA THR A 296 -10.80 -27.38 19.29
C THR A 296 -12.06 -26.56 19.03
N SER A 297 -11.95 -25.38 18.41
CA SER A 297 -13.13 -24.59 18.06
C SER A 297 -14.01 -25.21 16.97
N GLN A 298 -13.46 -26.07 16.09
CA GLN A 298 -14.25 -26.87 15.15
C GLN A 298 -14.95 -28.06 15.83
N SER A 299 -14.26 -28.75 16.75
CA SER A 299 -14.82 -29.84 17.54
C SER A 299 -16.03 -29.38 18.36
N ASN A 300 -15.93 -28.23 19.02
CA ASN A 300 -17.00 -27.64 19.82
C ASN A 300 -18.19 -27.10 19.02
N LYS A 301 -18.12 -27.08 17.68
CA LYS A 301 -19.25 -26.71 16.79
C LYS A 301 -20.00 -27.90 16.22
N THR A 302 -19.45 -29.11 16.38
CA THR A 302 -20.02 -30.37 15.88
C THR A 302 -20.67 -31.23 16.96
N GLU A 303 -20.62 -30.80 18.22
CA GLU A 303 -21.48 -31.24 19.33
C GLU A 303 -22.64 -30.26 19.52
#